data_AF-A0A3M1X3P0-F1
#
_entry.id   AF-A0A3M1X3P0-F1
#
_cell.length_a   1.000
_cell.length_b   1.000
_cell.length_c   1.000
_cell.angle_alpha   90.00
_cell.angle_beta   90.00
_cell.angle_gamma   90.00
#
_symmetry.space_group_name_H-M   'P 1'
#
loop_
_entity.id
_entity.type
_entity.pdbx_description
1 polymer ?
#
loop_
_entity_poly.entity_id
_entity_poly.type
_entity_poly.pdbx_seq_one_letter_code
_entity_poly.pdbx_strand_id
1 'polypeptide(L)' 'MSNRSLGLDESLHAYLLAHGVREPDVLRRLREETARLPEAVMQIAPEQGAFLNLLVKLTGARRIIEVGTFTGYSSIAMAL' A
#
# COMPACT_ATOMS: atom_id res chain seq x y z
N MET A 1 10.52 3.38 6.31
CA MET A 1 9.78 2.11 6.19
C MET A 1 10.26 1.44 4.90
N SER A 2 10.21 0.12 4.78
CA SER A 2 10.62 -0.55 3.53
C SER A 2 9.49 -0.44 2.51
N ASN A 3 9.80 -0.10 1.25
CA ASN A 3 8.85 -0.10 0.13
C ASN A 3 8.66 -1.50 -0.50
N ARG A 4 9.15 -2.54 0.18
CA ARG A 4 9.02 -3.96 -0.18
C ARG A 4 8.89 -4.83 1.08
N SER A 5 8.24 -5.97 0.91
CA SER A 5 8.14 -7.00 1.95
C SER A 5 9.50 -7.65 2.27
N LEU A 6 9.74 -7.97 3.55
CA LEU A 6 10.98 -8.60 4.02
C LEU A 6 11.08 -10.06 3.55
N GLY A 7 12.29 -10.51 3.23
CA GLY A 7 12.56 -11.92 2.91
C GLY A 7 12.11 -12.36 1.52
N LEU A 8 11.71 -11.44 0.65
CA LEU A 8 11.41 -11.74 -0.75
C LEU A 8 12.59 -11.33 -1.64
N ASP A 9 13.03 -12.26 -2.48
CA ASP A 9 13.86 -11.88 -3.62
C ASP A 9 13.04 -11.12 -4.67
N GLU A 10 13.71 -10.56 -5.67
CA GLU A 10 13.06 -9.76 -6.71
C GLU A 10 12.04 -10.56 -7.54
N SER A 11 12.33 -11.82 -7.82
CA SER A 11 11.44 -12.68 -8.62
C SER A 11 10.15 -13.01 -7.87
N LEU A 12 10.27 -13.31 -6.58
CA LEU A 12 9.16 -13.62 -5.71
C LEU A 12 8.34 -12.37 -5.38
N HIS A 13 9.01 -11.22 -5.21
CA HIS A 13 8.33 -9.94 -5.03
C HIS A 13 7.51 -9.56 -6.26
N ALA A 14 8.08 -9.71 -7.47
CA ALA A 14 7.37 -9.47 -8.72
C ALA A 14 6.18 -10.43 -8.88
N TYR A 15 6.35 -11.71 -8.55
CA TYR A 15 5.25 -12.69 -8.56
C TYR A 15 4.12 -12.29 -7.60
N LEU A 16 4.45 -11.88 -6.38
CA LEU A 16 3.49 -11.41 -5.38
C LEU A 16 2.71 -10.19 -5.90
N LEU A 17 3.39 -9.20 -6.47
CA LEU A 17 2.73 -8.01 -7.02
C LEU A 17 1.79 -8.38 -8.17
N ALA A 18 2.21 -9.26 -9.08
CA ALA A 18 1.43 -9.65 -10.25
C ALA A 18 0.15 -10.44 -9.90
N HIS A 19 0.17 -11.23 -8.83
CA HIS A 19 -0.95 -12.16 -8.50
C HIS A 19 -1.71 -11.79 -7.22
N GLY A 20 -1.05 -11.12 -6.28
CA GLY A 20 -1.60 -10.77 -4.97
C GLY A 20 -2.15 -9.35 -4.87
N VAL A 21 -1.79 -8.45 -5.80
CA VAL A 21 -2.15 -7.04 -5.73
C VAL A 21 -3.01 -6.64 -6.93
N ARG A 22 -4.23 -6.18 -6.65
CA ARG A 22 -5.08 -5.48 -7.60
C ARG A 22 -5.14 -4.01 -7.21
N GLU A 23 -4.10 -3.26 -7.60
CA GLU A 23 -3.95 -1.84 -7.24
C GLU A 23 -4.94 -0.98 -8.06
N PRO A 24 -5.90 -0.29 -7.42
CA PRO A 24 -6.77 0.66 -8.11
C PRO A 24 -5.97 1.82 -8.71
N ASP A 25 -6.42 2.35 -9.86
CA ASP A 25 -5.69 3.39 -10.60
C ASP A 25 -5.37 4.64 -9.76
N VAL A 26 -6.25 5.01 -8.82
CA VAL A 26 -6.00 6.14 -7.91
C VAL A 26 -4.78 5.91 -7.00
N LEU A 27 -4.60 4.69 -6.50
CA LEU A 27 -3.46 4.32 -5.67
C LEU A 27 -2.18 4.27 -6.50
N ARG A 28 -2.24 3.66 -7.69
CA ARG A 28 -1.09 3.61 -8.61
C ARG A 28 -0.58 5.01 -8.95
N ARG A 29 -1.48 5.91 -9.34
CA ARG A 29 -1.14 7.32 -9.64
C ARG A 29 -0.55 8.02 -8.44
N LEU A 30 -1.15 7.87 -7.26
CA LEU A 30 -0.61 8.47 -6.03
C LEU A 30 0.80 7.93 -5.72
N ARG A 31 1.04 6.63 -5.88
CA ARG A 31 2.36 6.03 -5.67
C ARG A 31 3.39 6.58 -6.66
N GLU A 32 3.03 6.73 -7.93
CA GLU A 32 3.89 7.33 -8.96
C GLU A 32 4.23 8.80 -8.64
N GLU A 33 3.28 9.57 -8.11
CA GLU A 33 3.51 10.95 -7.68
C GLU A 33 4.39 11.02 -6.42
N THR A 34 4.12 10.19 -5.40
CA THR A 34 4.92 10.13 -4.18
C THR A 34 6.37 9.72 -4.46
N ALA A 35 6.60 8.85 -5.45
CA ALA A 35 7.94 8.41 -5.85
C ALA A 35 8.86 9.55 -6.31
N ARG A 36 8.30 10.73 -6.62
CA ARG A 36 9.07 11.93 -7.01
C ARG A 36 9.55 12.75 -5.80
N LEU A 37 9.10 12.42 -4.59
CA LEU A 37 9.46 13.14 -3.36
C LEU A 37 10.78 12.59 -2.76
N PRO A 38 11.64 13.43 -2.17
CA PRO A 38 12.83 12.96 -1.45
C PRO A 38 12.52 11.93 -0.35
N GLU A 39 11.36 12.05 0.28
CA GLU A 39 10.89 11.22 1.39
C GLU A 39 10.04 10.01 0.93
N ALA A 40 10.05 9.65 -0.36
CA ALA A 40 9.22 8.58 -0.93
C ALA A 40 9.30 7.23 -0.17
N VAL A 41 10.43 6.96 0.49
CA VAL A 41 10.68 5.77 1.34
C VAL A 41 9.75 5.70 2.57
N MET A 42 9.00 6.75 2.88
CA MET A 42 7.99 6.74 3.93
C MET A 42 6.71 6.02 3.50
N GLN A 43 6.44 5.90 2.19
CA GLN A 43 5.23 5.25 1.70
C GLN A 43 5.30 3.72 1.87
N ILE A 44 4.17 3.12 2.23
CA ILE A 44 4.00 1.66 2.24
C ILE A 44 4.02 1.07 0.83
N ALA A 45 4.32 -0.22 0.75
CA ALA A 45 4.31 -0.98 -0.50
C ALA A 45 2.86 -1.30 -0.97
N PRO A 46 2.62 -1.50 -2.28
CA PRO A 46 1.29 -1.83 -2.79
C PRO A 46 0.64 -3.06 -2.14
N GLU A 47 1.43 -4.10 -1.88
CA GLU A 47 0.96 -5.32 -1.20
C GLU A 47 0.51 -5.07 0.24
N GLN A 48 1.11 -4.09 0.92
CA GLN A 48 0.70 -3.69 2.27
C GLN A 48 -0.63 -2.95 2.23
N GLY A 49 -0.85 -2.08 1.24
CA GLY A 49 -2.14 -1.42 1.03
C GLY A 49 -3.27 -2.41 0.74
N ALA A 50 -3.01 -3.41 -0.12
CA ALA A 50 -3.96 -4.48 -0.40
C ALA A 50 -4.30 -5.30 0.86
N PHE A 51 -3.29 -5.58 1.70
CA PHE A 51 -3.49 -6.28 2.96
C PHE A 51 -4.33 -5.46 3.96
N LEU A 52 -4.07 -4.17 4.12
CA LEU A 52 -4.88 -3.29 4.98
C LEU A 52 -6.34 -3.22 4.52
N ASN A 53 -6.58 -3.10 3.21
CA ASN A 53 -7.91 -3.14 2.64
C ASN A 53 -8.64 -4.46 2.98
N LEU A 54 -7.95 -5.60 2.81
CA LEU A 54 -8.49 -6.90 3.18
C LEU A 54 -8.87 -6.96 4.67
N LEU A 55 -8.03 -6.44 5.56
CA LEU A 55 -8.32 -6.39 7.00
C LEU A 55 -9.55 -5.52 7.30
N VAL A 56 -9.70 -4.36 6.66
CA VAL A 56 -10.90 -3.51 6.80
C VAL A 56 -12.16 -4.28 6.40
N LYS A 57 -12.11 -5.01 5.29
CA LYS A 57 -13.23 -5.82 4.79
C LYS A 57 -13.57 -6.98 5.73
N LEU A 58 -12.57 -7.71 6.19
CA LEU A 58 -12.75 -8.87 7.08
C LEU A 58 -13.26 -8.46 8.47
N THR A 59 -12.79 -7.35 9.00
CA THR A 59 -13.21 -6.84 10.32
C THR A 59 -14.52 -6.07 10.28
N GLY A 60 -14.97 -5.65 9.08
CA GLY A 60 -16.13 -4.78 8.94
C GLY A 60 -15.93 -3.40 9.55
N ALA A 61 -14.69 -2.91 9.62
CA ALA A 61 -14.39 -1.60 10.21
C ALA A 61 -15.20 -0.48 9.52
N ARG A 62 -15.68 0.47 10.32
CA ARG A 62 -16.43 1.67 9.87
C ARG A 62 -15.82 2.97 10.34
N ARG A 63 -14.94 2.91 11.33
CA ARG A 63 -14.18 4.04 11.87
C ARG A 63 -12.75 3.57 12.03
N ILE A 64 -11.83 4.26 11.37
CA ILE A 64 -10.41 3.91 11.31
C ILE A 64 -9.64 5.14 11.77
N ILE A 65 -8.65 4.95 12.63
CA ILE A 65 -7.69 5.98 13.01
C ILE A 65 -6.35 5.57 12.42
N GLU A 66 -5.75 6.47 11.64
CA GLU A 66 -4.41 6.31 11.11
C GLU A 66 -3.49 7.34 11.77
N VAL A 67 -2.39 6.87 12.33
CA VAL A 67 -1.36 7.72 12.93
C VAL A 67 -0.13 7.68 12.04
N GLY A 68 0.10 8.79 11.32
CA GLY A 68 1.13 8.89 10.30
C GLY A 68 0.57 8.59 8.90
N THR A 69 0.05 9.63 8.25
CA THR A 69 -0.65 9.52 6.94
C THR A 69 0.27 9.69 5.73
N PHE A 70 1.36 10.44 5.88
CA PHE A 70 2.22 10.89 4.78
C PHE A 70 1.39 11.41 3.58
N THR A 71 1.54 10.85 2.38
CA THR A 71 0.80 11.23 1.17
C THR A 71 -0.59 10.58 1.05
N GLY A 72 -1.01 9.76 2.01
CA GLY A 72 -2.37 9.21 2.10
C GLY A 72 -2.62 7.90 1.35
N TYR A 73 -1.59 7.20 0.88
CA TYR A 73 -1.74 5.92 0.16
C TYR A 73 -2.46 4.87 1.02
N SER A 74 -2.05 4.69 2.28
CA SER A 74 -2.70 3.80 3.25
C SER A 74 -4.13 4.23 3.57
N SER A 75 -4.37 5.54 3.71
CA SER A 75 -5.70 6.08 3.99
C SER A 75 -6.69 5.73 2.87
N ILE A 76 -6.30 5.95 1.61
CA ILE A 76 -7.13 5.60 0.46
C ILE A 76 -7.32 4.08 0.40
N ALA A 77 -6.26 3.29 0.59
CA ALA A 77 -6.36 1.83 0.57
C ALA A 77 -7.37 1.28 1.59
N MET A 78 -7.41 1.87 2.80
CA MET A 78 -8.37 1.49 3.85
C MET A 78 -9.79 2.04 3.63
N ALA A 79 -9.94 3.11 2.85
CA ALA A 79 -11.23 3.71 2.54
C ALA A 79 -11.99 3.02 1.38
N LEU A 80 -11.28 2.24 0.56
CA LEU A 80 -11.81 1.47 -0.58
C LEU A 80 -12.31 0.07 -0.18
#